data_AF-A0A1B4G2L7-F1
#
_entry.id   AF-A0A1B4G2L7-F1
#
_cell.length_a   1.000
_cell.length_b   1.000
_cell.length_c   1.000
_cell.angle_alpha   90.00
_cell.angle_beta   90.00
_cell.angle_gamma   90.00
#
_symmetry.space_group_name_H-M   'P 1'
#
loop_
_entity.id
_entity.type
_entity.pdbx_description
1 polymer ?
#
loop_
_entity_poly.entity_id
_entity_poly.type
_entity_poly.pdbx_seq_one_letter_code
_entity_poly.pdbx_strand_id
1 'polypeptide(L)'
;MRKRTGVLIGLLVVCALALFCTLTSPPVWRMLKPTRDSVNSATPDLRNGRALFLAADCATCHASPGRHDETLLGGGRSLSTAFGTFYMPNISPDVEDGIGSWTLAQFTTAMREGVLPDKGNAYPAFPYTSYQHMTADDLRDLFAYLKSLPPVKGRQPDHDLKFPFTIRRGIGLWRLAFLSGKPLPVEAGKSVQWLRGRYLVEGSGHCAECHSPRNLIGAIPGDKRFSGGPNAEATGYVPNITPDETGIDYWSVDDIDTYLKRGVTPIGIRAGSDMKEVIGNTSRLSDADRLAIATYLKTLPAVHAPNPGLPPPNYSEKVVFLPPSNVVSAASKVGSLAGTPAELAKANVLYVASTKPFYFDKPLAGASTPEDGKLLAATALTVVSRDGDWLKVRLRGWQQTGSESAFYARRGQRIMQAVLSEKAASEIVHDETVRDPETGQDWKQGDLTVWIRSDGLSANLQQIWHYGDDLMSHTCAVCHARPDGKDFLANQWIGTLGAMRRFTSLDDDQYHLLLAWLQYHSKDVGAETGSGPR
;
A
#
# COMPACT_ATOMS: atom_id res chain seq x y z
N MET A 1 14.20 -6.92 58.88
CA MET A 1 14.13 -7.72 57.63
C MET A 1 13.64 -6.89 56.44
N ARG A 2 12.47 -6.23 56.50
CA ARG A 2 11.92 -5.38 55.39
C ARG A 2 12.88 -4.36 54.77
N LYS A 3 13.68 -3.63 55.56
CA LYS A 3 14.68 -2.66 55.03
C LYS A 3 15.80 -3.31 54.21
N ARG A 4 16.29 -4.49 54.62
CA ARG A 4 17.32 -5.24 53.89
C ARG A 4 16.76 -5.82 52.59
N THR A 5 15.51 -6.30 52.61
CA THR A 5 14.81 -6.79 51.42
C THR A 5 14.56 -5.67 50.38
N GLY A 6 14.17 -4.47 50.82
CA GLY A 6 13.99 -3.32 49.92
C GLY A 6 15.30 -2.85 49.25
N VAL A 7 16.40 -2.83 50.01
CA VAL A 7 17.74 -2.51 49.45
C VAL A 7 18.19 -3.56 48.43
N LEU A 8 17.96 -4.85 48.71
CA LEU A 8 18.31 -5.94 47.79
C LEU A 8 17.51 -5.86 46.48
N ILE A 9 16.21 -5.59 46.56
CA ILE A 9 15.34 -5.40 45.38
C ILE A 9 15.79 -4.18 44.58
N GLY A 10 16.10 -3.06 45.24
CA GLY A 10 16.62 -1.86 44.56
C GLY A 10 17.93 -2.12 43.82
N LEU A 11 18.88 -2.82 44.44
CA LEU A 11 20.13 -3.24 43.80
C LEU A 11 19.89 -4.16 42.59
N LEU A 12 18.98 -5.13 42.70
CA LEU A 12 18.64 -6.01 41.58
C LEU A 12 18.03 -5.24 40.41
N VAL A 13 17.15 -4.27 40.66
CA VAL A 13 16.57 -3.42 39.62
C VAL A 13 17.64 -2.56 38.95
N VAL A 14 18.55 -1.95 39.72
CA VAL A 14 19.66 -1.16 39.16
C VAL A 14 20.60 -2.03 38.33
N CYS A 15 20.96 -3.21 38.80
CA CYS A 15 21.78 -4.16 38.04
C CYS A 15 21.07 -4.62 36.76
N ALA A 16 19.77 -4.92 36.81
CA ALA A 16 18.99 -5.32 35.65
C ALA A 16 18.89 -4.18 34.62
N LEU A 17 18.68 -2.94 35.07
CA LEU A 17 18.68 -1.76 34.20
C LEU A 17 20.06 -1.52 33.59
N ALA A 18 21.13 -1.60 34.37
CA ALA A 18 22.49 -1.46 33.87
C ALA A 18 22.80 -2.53 32.81
N LEU A 19 22.46 -3.79 33.07
CA LEU A 19 22.61 -4.89 32.13
C LEU A 19 21.78 -4.69 30.87
N PHE A 20 20.53 -4.26 30.98
CA PHE A 20 19.69 -3.93 29.83
C PHE A 20 20.31 -2.79 29.01
N CYS A 21 20.79 -1.74 29.67
CA CYS A 21 21.43 -0.59 29.01
C CYS A 21 22.72 -0.98 28.28
N THR A 22 23.52 -1.89 28.84
CA THR A 22 24.75 -2.37 28.20
C THR A 22 24.43 -3.30 27.03
N LEU A 23 23.59 -4.33 27.23
CA LEU A 23 23.23 -5.29 26.19
C LEU A 23 22.54 -4.65 24.97
N THR A 24 21.77 -3.58 25.18
CA THR A 24 21.08 -2.87 24.10
C THR A 24 21.94 -1.85 23.35
N SER A 25 23.18 -1.66 23.78
CA SER A 25 24.08 -0.67 23.19
C SER A 25 24.74 -1.17 21.89
N PRO A 26 24.93 -0.31 20.88
CA PRO A 26 25.69 -0.65 19.67
C PRO A 26 27.11 -1.20 19.92
N PRO A 27 27.92 -0.66 20.84
CA PRO A 27 29.27 -1.18 21.10
C PRO A 27 29.28 -2.63 21.56
N VAL A 28 28.36 -3.01 22.46
CA VAL A 28 28.26 -4.40 22.94
C VAL A 28 27.89 -5.35 21.80
N TRP A 29 26.97 -4.96 20.92
CA TRP A 29 26.63 -5.78 19.75
C TRP A 29 27.87 -6.01 18.85
N ARG A 30 28.67 -4.97 18.59
CA ARG A 30 29.92 -5.09 17.81
C ARG A 30 30.97 -5.96 18.47
N MET A 31 31.11 -5.90 19.79
CA MET A 31 32.04 -6.77 20.53
C MET A 31 31.64 -8.24 20.42
N LEU A 32 30.35 -8.53 20.35
CA LEU A 32 29.82 -9.90 20.28
C LEU A 32 29.77 -10.47 18.86
N LYS A 33 30.08 -9.69 17.83
CA LYS A 33 29.96 -10.08 16.43
C LYS A 33 31.30 -9.94 15.70
N PRO A 34 31.64 -10.86 14.79
CA PRO A 34 32.95 -10.85 14.13
C PRO A 34 33.10 -9.62 13.23
N THR A 35 34.35 -9.14 13.13
CA THR A 35 34.75 -8.10 12.19
C THR A 35 34.51 -8.55 10.76
N ARG A 36 34.06 -7.61 9.91
CA ARG A 36 33.66 -7.86 8.52
C ARG A 36 34.73 -7.40 7.52
N ASP A 37 34.42 -7.57 6.24
CA ASP A 37 35.13 -6.97 5.12
C ASP A 37 35.28 -5.46 5.27
N SER A 38 36.47 -4.95 4.91
CA SER A 38 36.81 -3.53 4.89
C SER A 38 36.68 -2.95 3.49
N VAL A 39 36.32 -1.68 3.41
CA VAL A 39 36.27 -0.93 2.15
C VAL A 39 37.66 -0.88 1.51
N ASN A 40 37.75 -1.17 0.21
CA ASN A 40 38.96 -0.99 -0.58
C ASN A 40 39.21 0.53 -0.83
N SER A 41 40.47 0.93 -0.91
CA SER A 41 40.92 2.28 -1.29
C SER A 41 40.61 2.71 -2.73
N ALA A 42 40.04 1.84 -3.57
CA ALA A 42 39.67 2.18 -4.94
C ALA A 42 38.62 3.31 -5.00
N THR A 43 38.66 4.10 -6.08
CA THR A 43 37.67 5.14 -6.36
C THR A 43 36.27 4.51 -6.45
N PRO A 44 35.24 5.10 -5.81
CA PRO A 44 33.88 4.56 -5.88
C PRO A 44 33.34 4.49 -7.31
N ASP A 45 32.67 3.39 -7.64
CA ASP A 45 31.99 3.24 -8.94
C ASP A 45 30.54 3.70 -8.86
N LEU A 46 30.25 4.89 -9.39
CA LEU A 46 28.89 5.45 -9.41
C LEU A 46 27.91 4.63 -10.26
N ARG A 47 28.37 3.84 -11.24
CA ARG A 47 27.49 2.97 -12.02
C ARG A 47 27.00 1.80 -11.17
N ASN A 48 27.90 1.18 -10.41
CA ASN A 48 27.53 0.18 -9.41
C ASN A 48 26.63 0.78 -8.32
N GLY A 49 26.97 1.96 -7.80
CA GLY A 49 26.15 2.69 -6.84
C GLY A 49 24.72 2.96 -7.33
N ARG A 50 24.56 3.35 -8.60
CA ARG A 50 23.25 3.51 -9.24
C ARG A 50 22.50 2.18 -9.38
N ALA A 51 23.19 1.10 -9.75
CA ALA A 51 22.57 -0.22 -9.86
C ALA A 51 22.04 -0.70 -8.50
N LEU A 52 22.80 -0.47 -7.42
CA LEU A 52 22.39 -0.79 -6.05
C LEU A 52 21.26 0.11 -5.55
N PHE A 53 21.25 1.40 -5.92
CA PHE A 53 20.15 2.31 -5.63
C PHE A 53 18.82 1.83 -6.24
N LEU A 54 18.87 1.35 -7.50
CA LEU A 54 17.72 0.75 -8.16
C LEU A 54 17.34 -0.59 -7.50
N ALA A 55 18.32 -1.48 -7.29
CA ALA A 55 18.05 -2.79 -6.70
C ALA A 55 17.46 -2.69 -5.29
N ALA A 56 17.92 -1.72 -4.49
CA ALA A 56 17.45 -1.48 -3.13
C ALA A 56 16.18 -0.65 -3.02
N ASP A 57 15.60 -0.24 -4.16
CA ASP A 57 14.29 0.43 -4.22
C ASP A 57 14.24 1.73 -3.39
N CYS A 58 15.38 2.45 -3.31
CA CYS A 58 15.52 3.58 -2.38
C CYS A 58 14.51 4.71 -2.66
N ALA A 59 14.25 5.01 -3.93
CA ALA A 59 13.38 6.10 -4.35
C ALA A 59 11.91 5.88 -3.95
N THR A 60 11.41 4.65 -4.02
CA THR A 60 10.02 4.27 -3.68
C THR A 60 9.65 4.73 -2.27
N CYS A 61 10.61 4.68 -1.34
CA CYS A 61 10.42 5.14 0.03
C CYS A 61 10.86 6.60 0.25
N HIS A 62 11.95 7.04 -0.35
CA HIS A 62 12.62 8.29 0.04
C HIS A 62 12.45 9.46 -0.94
N ALA A 63 11.88 9.25 -2.14
CA ALA A 63 11.57 10.36 -3.02
C ALA A 63 10.50 11.27 -2.38
N SER A 64 10.61 12.57 -2.64
CA SER A 64 9.70 13.57 -2.08
C SER A 64 8.28 13.36 -2.65
N PRO A 65 7.23 13.22 -1.82
CA PRO A 65 5.87 13.02 -2.29
C PRO A 65 5.43 14.11 -3.30
N GLY A 66 4.77 13.70 -4.39
CA GLY A 66 4.26 14.61 -5.41
C GLY A 66 5.32 15.18 -6.36
N ARG A 67 6.59 14.76 -6.28
CA ARG A 67 7.63 15.08 -7.27
C ARG A 67 7.73 13.95 -8.30
N HIS A 68 7.91 14.31 -9.57
CA HIS A 68 8.13 13.35 -10.66
C HIS A 68 9.58 12.85 -10.74
N ASP A 69 10.52 13.49 -10.02
CA ASP A 69 11.94 13.14 -10.04
C ASP A 69 12.28 12.26 -8.83
N GLU A 70 12.54 10.97 -9.12
CA GLU A 70 12.93 9.93 -8.16
C GLU A 70 14.28 10.18 -7.48
N THR A 71 15.09 11.12 -8.00
CA THR A 71 16.39 11.48 -7.41
C THR A 71 16.29 12.55 -6.32
N LEU A 72 15.11 13.17 -6.14
CA LEU A 72 14.85 14.15 -5.09
C LEU A 72 14.47 13.45 -3.78
N LEU A 73 15.48 12.95 -3.06
CA LEU A 73 15.35 12.08 -1.90
C LEU A 73 15.04 12.82 -0.57
N GLY A 74 14.08 13.73 -0.60
CA GLY A 74 13.65 14.55 0.55
C GLY A 74 12.86 13.79 1.62
N GLY A 75 12.45 12.55 1.38
CA GLY A 75 11.61 11.75 2.26
C GLY A 75 10.19 12.28 2.39
N GLY A 76 9.47 11.82 3.42
CA GLY A 76 8.13 12.29 3.76
C GLY A 76 6.98 11.35 3.39
N ARG A 77 7.25 10.25 2.67
CA ARG A 77 6.30 9.12 2.60
C ARG A 77 6.07 8.60 4.02
N SER A 78 4.83 8.23 4.32
CA SER A 78 4.46 7.59 5.59
C SER A 78 4.12 6.14 5.35
N LEU A 79 4.47 5.28 6.29
CA LEU A 79 4.09 3.87 6.32
C LEU A 79 3.29 3.62 7.60
N SER A 80 1.99 3.35 7.45
CA SER A 80 1.13 3.03 8.58
C SER A 80 1.27 1.55 8.93
N THR A 81 1.57 1.22 10.18
CA THR A 81 1.77 -0.18 10.60
C THR A 81 1.03 -0.50 11.89
N ALA A 82 1.00 -1.77 12.27
CA ALA A 82 0.52 -2.20 13.59
C ALA A 82 1.24 -1.47 14.75
N PHE A 83 2.51 -1.11 14.57
CA PHE A 83 3.37 -0.45 15.57
C PHE A 83 3.18 1.08 15.64
N GLY A 84 2.47 1.67 14.67
CA GLY A 84 2.34 3.12 14.49
C GLY A 84 2.79 3.56 13.10
N THR A 85 2.97 4.86 12.93
CA THR A 85 3.31 5.49 11.64
C THR A 85 4.80 5.77 11.57
N PHE A 86 5.46 5.17 10.58
CA PHE A 86 6.84 5.52 10.22
C PHE A 86 6.82 6.62 9.17
N TYR A 87 7.76 7.55 9.26
CA TYR A 87 7.98 8.62 8.28
C TYR A 87 9.37 8.43 7.69
N MET A 88 9.45 8.26 6.37
CA MET A 88 10.70 8.02 5.69
C MET A 88 11.57 9.29 5.75
N PRO A 89 12.82 9.21 6.27
CA PRO A 89 13.66 10.38 6.41
C PRO A 89 14.17 10.89 5.07
N ASN A 90 14.64 12.14 5.06
CA ASN A 90 15.43 12.70 3.98
C ASN A 90 16.80 12.00 3.91
N ILE A 91 17.14 11.42 2.77
CA ILE A 91 18.45 10.77 2.53
C ILE A 91 19.23 11.44 1.39
N SER A 92 18.82 12.64 0.99
CA SER A 92 19.55 13.44 0.01
C SER A 92 20.92 13.86 0.58
N PRO A 93 21.85 14.37 -0.26
CA PRO A 93 23.13 14.87 0.22
C PRO A 93 23.08 16.24 0.88
N ASP A 94 21.89 16.74 1.23
CA ASP A 94 21.79 17.94 2.06
C ASP A 94 22.50 17.73 3.41
N VAL A 95 23.28 18.73 3.83
CA VAL A 95 24.20 18.64 4.99
C VAL A 95 23.44 18.73 6.32
N GLU A 96 22.33 19.45 6.36
CA GLU A 96 21.55 19.72 7.57
C GLU A 96 20.40 18.73 7.73
N ASP A 97 19.65 18.50 6.65
CA ASP A 97 18.40 17.74 6.67
C ASP A 97 18.56 16.29 6.17
N GLY A 98 19.60 16.02 5.38
CA GLY A 98 19.87 14.73 4.75
C GLY A 98 21.07 13.98 5.34
N ILE A 99 21.70 13.13 4.53
CA ILE A 99 22.90 12.37 4.90
C ILE A 99 24.20 13.11 4.51
N GLY A 100 24.14 14.38 4.12
CA GLY A 100 25.27 15.17 3.61
C GLY A 100 26.46 15.27 4.57
N SER A 101 26.20 15.30 5.88
CA SER A 101 27.23 15.32 6.94
C SER A 101 27.75 13.94 7.32
N TRP A 102 27.11 12.86 6.88
CA TRP A 102 27.53 11.50 7.25
C TRP A 102 28.86 11.14 6.60
N THR A 103 29.67 10.39 7.34
CA THR A 103 30.84 9.67 6.83
C THR A 103 30.44 8.33 6.24
N LEU A 104 31.30 7.76 5.38
CA LEU A 104 31.08 6.41 4.86
C LEU A 104 30.94 5.38 6.00
N ALA A 105 31.76 5.46 7.04
CA ALA A 105 31.70 4.54 8.17
C ALA A 105 30.35 4.59 8.90
N GLN A 106 29.77 5.80 9.06
CA GLN A 106 28.45 6.00 9.63
C GLN A 106 27.35 5.44 8.72
N PHE A 107 27.44 5.65 7.41
CA PHE A 107 26.50 5.09 6.44
C PHE A 107 26.56 3.55 6.43
N THR A 108 27.75 2.96 6.36
CA THR A 108 27.95 1.51 6.43
C THR A 108 27.41 0.92 7.73
N THR A 109 27.65 1.62 8.85
CA THR A 109 27.10 1.27 10.17
C THR A 109 25.56 1.29 10.17
N ALA A 110 24.95 2.33 9.59
CA ALA A 110 23.49 2.42 9.50
C ALA A 110 22.92 1.25 8.68
N MET A 111 23.46 1.05 7.47
CA MET A 111 22.98 0.02 6.54
C MET A 111 23.16 -1.39 7.08
N ARG A 112 24.32 -1.73 7.67
CA ARG A 112 24.61 -3.11 8.09
C ARG A 112 24.21 -3.43 9.52
N GLU A 113 24.17 -2.44 10.40
CA GLU A 113 23.98 -2.64 11.84
C GLU A 113 22.70 -1.98 12.39
N GLY A 114 22.01 -1.18 11.57
CA GLY A 114 20.84 -0.43 12.03
C GLY A 114 21.21 0.56 13.14
N VAL A 115 22.33 1.28 13.00
CA VAL A 115 22.76 2.30 13.97
C VAL A 115 22.91 3.63 13.26
N LEU A 116 22.07 4.59 13.66
CA LEU A 116 22.07 5.95 13.15
C LEU A 116 23.01 6.83 13.99
N PRO A 117 23.79 7.74 13.39
CA PRO A 117 24.71 8.63 14.11
C PRO A 117 24.05 9.38 15.26
N ASP A 118 22.86 9.94 15.03
CA ASP A 118 22.21 10.86 15.97
C ASP A 118 21.12 10.19 16.81
N LYS A 119 20.66 9.01 16.39
CA LYS A 119 19.43 8.38 16.88
C LYS A 119 19.64 7.03 17.56
N GLY A 120 20.85 6.46 17.49
CA GLY A 120 21.15 5.14 18.02
C GLY A 120 20.51 4.03 17.19
N ASN A 121 19.83 3.07 17.81
CA ASN A 121 19.24 1.93 17.09
C ASN A 121 18.13 2.37 16.11
N ALA A 122 18.28 2.07 14.82
CA ALA A 122 17.23 2.23 13.82
C ALA A 122 16.10 1.23 14.08
N TYR A 123 14.86 1.59 13.75
CA TYR A 123 13.76 0.63 13.73
C TYR A 123 13.90 -0.30 12.53
N PRO A 124 13.52 -1.60 12.64
CA PRO A 124 13.63 -2.57 11.55
C PRO A 124 12.80 -2.28 10.30
N ALA A 125 11.92 -1.26 10.34
CA ALA A 125 11.28 -0.72 9.14
C ALA A 125 12.31 -0.19 8.13
N PHE A 126 13.50 0.20 8.60
CA PHE A 126 14.69 0.31 7.77
C PHE A 126 15.31 -1.10 7.62
N PRO A 127 15.38 -1.70 6.42
CA PRO A 127 15.65 -3.12 6.23
C PRO A 127 17.14 -3.48 6.36
N TYR A 128 17.77 -3.04 7.45
CA TYR A 128 19.17 -3.35 7.77
C TYR A 128 19.42 -4.84 8.01
N THR A 129 18.36 -5.63 8.28
CA THR A 129 18.43 -7.10 8.32
C THR A 129 18.69 -7.72 6.95
N SER A 130 18.36 -7.05 5.86
CA SER A 130 18.76 -7.47 4.50
C SER A 130 20.06 -6.78 4.10
N TYR A 131 20.17 -5.47 4.28
CA TYR A 131 21.37 -4.71 3.92
C TYR A 131 22.64 -5.15 4.64
N GLN A 132 22.55 -5.85 5.78
CA GLN A 132 23.71 -6.50 6.42
C GLN A 132 24.49 -7.41 5.46
N HIS A 133 23.89 -7.89 4.37
CA HIS A 133 24.55 -8.76 3.41
C HIS A 133 25.34 -8.00 2.34
N MET A 134 25.09 -6.69 2.17
CA MET A 134 25.80 -5.86 1.19
C MET A 134 27.29 -5.77 1.50
N THR A 135 28.16 -5.75 0.49
CA THR A 135 29.63 -5.63 0.67
C THR A 135 30.04 -4.20 1.04
N ALA A 136 31.25 -4.03 1.60
CA ALA A 136 31.73 -2.72 2.05
C ALA A 136 31.97 -1.80 0.84
N ASP A 137 32.48 -2.36 -0.26
CA ASP A 137 32.69 -1.66 -1.53
C ASP A 137 31.35 -1.26 -2.18
N ASP A 138 30.35 -2.13 -2.16
CA ASP A 138 29.01 -1.79 -2.68
C ASP A 138 28.37 -0.65 -1.88
N LEU A 139 28.56 -0.63 -0.57
CA LEU A 139 28.08 0.48 0.27
C LEU A 139 28.85 1.77 0.04
N ARG A 140 30.16 1.70 -0.26
CA ARG A 140 30.95 2.86 -0.70
C ARG A 140 30.41 3.43 -2.00
N ASP A 141 30.16 2.58 -2.98
CA ASP A 141 29.69 2.96 -4.30
C ASP A 141 28.26 3.55 -4.23
N LEU A 142 27.35 2.89 -3.50
CA LEU A 142 26.01 3.41 -3.24
C LEU A 142 26.05 4.77 -2.52
N PHE A 143 26.89 4.91 -1.49
CA PHE A 143 27.02 6.16 -0.77
C PHE A 143 27.54 7.28 -1.66
N ALA A 144 28.55 7.01 -2.48
CA ALA A 144 29.07 7.97 -3.45
C ALA A 144 28.01 8.38 -4.48
N TYR A 145 27.19 7.43 -4.95
CA TYR A 145 26.06 7.73 -5.83
C TYR A 145 25.02 8.64 -5.15
N LEU A 146 24.58 8.32 -3.93
CA LEU A 146 23.66 9.17 -3.16
C LEU A 146 24.23 10.58 -2.95
N LYS A 147 25.55 10.70 -2.69
CA LYS A 147 26.25 11.98 -2.55
C LYS A 147 26.30 12.82 -3.83
N SER A 148 26.13 12.18 -4.99
CA SER A 148 26.12 12.85 -6.31
C SER A 148 24.75 13.40 -6.72
N LEU A 149 23.68 13.04 -5.99
CA LEU A 149 22.31 13.45 -6.31
C LEU A 149 22.03 14.90 -5.87
N PRO A 150 20.93 15.52 -6.32
CA PRO A 150 20.56 16.86 -5.86
C PRO A 150 20.24 16.88 -4.36
N PRO A 151 20.76 17.87 -3.60
CA PRO A 151 20.37 18.06 -2.20
C PRO A 151 18.91 18.54 -2.12
N VAL A 152 18.17 18.04 -1.13
CA VAL A 152 16.79 18.44 -0.87
C VAL A 152 16.70 18.92 0.57
N LYS A 153 16.18 20.14 0.77
CA LYS A 153 15.94 20.70 2.10
C LYS A 153 14.60 20.25 2.67
N GLY A 154 14.52 20.20 3.98
CA GLY A 154 13.35 19.84 4.76
C GLY A 154 13.58 18.55 5.56
N ARG A 155 13.66 18.69 6.88
CA ARG A 155 13.64 17.56 7.81
C ARG A 155 12.23 17.00 7.94
N GLN A 156 12.13 15.67 7.84
CA GLN A 156 10.86 14.97 8.03
C GLN A 156 10.54 14.76 9.52
N PRO A 157 9.25 14.68 9.89
CA PRO A 157 8.84 14.40 11.26
C PRO A 157 9.45 13.10 11.82
N ASP A 158 9.57 13.04 13.14
CA ASP A 158 9.86 11.77 13.82
C ASP A 158 8.67 10.80 13.72
N HIS A 159 8.95 9.50 13.84
CA HIS A 159 7.92 8.46 13.80
C HIS A 159 6.90 8.63 14.93
N ASP A 160 5.63 8.43 14.61
CA ASP A 160 4.53 8.41 15.57
C ASP A 160 4.20 6.97 15.95
N LEU A 161 4.90 6.44 16.96
CA LEU A 161 4.82 5.03 17.36
C LEU A 161 3.99 4.86 18.63
N LYS A 162 3.32 3.71 18.72
CA LYS A 162 2.55 3.34 19.91
C LYS A 162 3.50 2.91 21.04
N PHE A 163 3.16 3.21 22.29
CA PHE A 163 3.85 2.63 23.44
C PHE A 163 3.67 1.09 23.41
N PRO A 164 4.72 0.28 23.70
CA PRO A 164 6.06 0.66 24.19
C PRO A 164 7.13 0.90 23.10
N PHE A 165 6.78 0.89 21.82
CA PHE A 165 7.73 0.99 20.70
C PHE A 165 8.41 2.37 20.59
N THR A 166 7.88 3.38 21.28
CA THR A 166 8.55 4.69 21.49
C THR A 166 9.89 4.56 22.21
N ILE A 167 10.09 3.51 23.02
CA ILE A 167 11.35 3.25 23.73
C ILE A 167 12.32 2.53 22.80
N ARG A 168 13.00 3.30 21.94
CA ARG A 168 13.96 2.82 20.93
C ARG A 168 15.06 1.89 21.47
N ARG A 169 15.40 2.01 22.76
CA ARG A 169 16.42 1.14 23.38
C ARG A 169 16.04 -0.35 23.35
N GLY A 170 14.75 -0.68 23.40
CA GLY A 170 14.27 -2.07 23.26
C GLY A 170 14.68 -2.72 21.93
N ILE A 171 14.85 -1.93 20.87
CA ILE A 171 15.34 -2.42 19.56
C ILE A 171 16.76 -2.98 19.65
N GLY A 172 17.56 -2.58 20.65
CA GLY A 172 18.87 -3.19 20.88
C GLY A 172 18.80 -4.69 21.18
N LEU A 173 17.80 -5.12 21.96
CA LEU A 173 17.56 -6.55 22.23
C LEU A 173 17.06 -7.26 20.96
N TRP A 174 16.16 -6.61 20.22
CA TRP A 174 15.66 -7.13 18.96
C TRP A 174 16.82 -7.36 17.97
N ARG A 175 17.71 -6.37 17.82
CA ARG A 175 18.90 -6.50 16.98
C ARG A 175 19.82 -7.62 17.44
N LEU A 176 20.03 -7.78 18.75
CA LEU A 176 20.86 -8.86 19.28
C LEU A 176 20.29 -10.25 18.92
N ALA A 177 18.97 -10.38 18.89
CA ALA A 177 18.28 -11.63 18.57
C ALA A 177 18.21 -11.92 17.06
N PHE A 178 17.95 -10.91 16.22
CA PHE A 178 17.59 -11.10 14.80
C PHE A 178 18.67 -10.65 13.81
N LEU A 179 19.69 -9.89 14.23
CA LEU A 179 20.76 -9.44 13.35
C LEU A 179 22.02 -10.32 13.51
N SER A 180 22.30 -11.12 12.47
CA SER A 180 23.42 -12.06 12.47
C SER A 180 24.78 -11.37 12.39
N GLY A 181 24.86 -10.24 11.70
CA GLY A 181 26.10 -9.54 11.39
C GLY A 181 26.99 -10.27 10.38
N LYS A 182 26.53 -11.37 9.76
CA LYS A 182 27.34 -12.20 8.85
C LYS A 182 27.04 -11.89 7.37
N PRO A 183 28.04 -11.99 6.48
CA PRO A 183 27.78 -12.00 5.03
C PRO A 183 27.01 -13.27 4.65
N LEU A 184 26.44 -13.28 3.45
CA LEU A 184 25.87 -14.50 2.89
C LEU A 184 27.01 -15.51 2.65
N PRO A 185 26.88 -16.77 3.09
CA PRO A 185 27.91 -17.77 2.84
C PRO A 185 27.99 -18.08 1.35
N VAL A 186 29.21 -18.18 0.83
CA VAL A 186 29.46 -18.67 -0.52
C VAL A 186 29.22 -20.17 -0.53
N GLU A 187 28.13 -20.59 -1.17
CA GLU A 187 27.75 -22.01 -1.25
C GLU A 187 28.53 -22.73 -2.35
N ALA A 188 29.23 -23.79 -1.97
CA ALA A 188 29.95 -24.64 -2.92
C ALA A 188 28.98 -25.27 -3.93
N GLY A 189 29.38 -25.33 -5.20
CA GLY A 189 28.59 -25.91 -6.28
C GLY A 189 27.48 -25.00 -6.84
N LYS A 190 27.31 -23.78 -6.33
CA LYS A 190 26.41 -22.77 -6.92
C LYS A 190 27.13 -21.91 -7.95
N SER A 191 26.42 -21.53 -9.01
CA SER A 191 26.97 -20.67 -10.06
C SER A 191 27.15 -19.22 -9.58
N VAL A 192 28.02 -18.45 -10.25
CA VAL A 192 28.21 -17.01 -9.97
C VAL A 192 26.89 -16.25 -10.10
N GLN A 193 26.08 -16.60 -11.09
CA GLN A 193 24.75 -16.03 -11.30
C GLN A 193 23.82 -16.31 -10.11
N TRP A 194 23.81 -17.53 -9.59
CA TRP A 194 23.00 -17.89 -8.43
C TRP A 194 23.42 -17.11 -7.18
N LEU A 195 24.73 -17.00 -6.95
CA LEU A 195 25.28 -16.24 -5.82
C LEU A 195 24.93 -14.75 -5.92
N ARG A 196 24.99 -14.18 -7.14
CA ARG A 196 24.55 -12.81 -7.42
C ARG A 196 23.05 -12.65 -7.16
N GLY A 197 22.23 -13.60 -7.59
CA GLY A 197 20.79 -13.61 -7.35
C GLY A 197 20.45 -13.61 -5.88
N ARG A 198 21.10 -14.49 -5.11
CA ARG A 198 20.97 -14.53 -3.65
C ARG A 198 21.35 -13.21 -3.00
N TYR A 199 22.46 -12.61 -3.43
CA TYR A 199 22.91 -11.32 -2.93
C TYR A 199 21.89 -10.20 -3.18
N LEU A 200 21.28 -10.17 -4.37
CA LEU A 200 20.27 -9.18 -4.73
C LEU A 200 18.95 -9.43 -4.00
N VAL A 201 18.49 -10.67 -3.86
CA VAL A 201 17.19 -10.99 -3.24
C VAL A 201 17.22 -10.90 -1.72
N GLU A 202 18.24 -11.49 -1.09
CA GLU A 202 18.37 -11.52 0.38
C GLU A 202 19.00 -10.23 0.93
N GLY A 203 19.82 -9.56 0.10
CA GLY A 203 20.59 -8.38 0.47
C GLY A 203 19.98 -7.09 -0.03
N SER A 204 20.51 -6.56 -1.14
CA SER A 204 20.18 -5.19 -1.58
C SER A 204 18.69 -5.02 -1.90
N GLY A 205 18.05 -5.97 -2.58
CA GLY A 205 16.65 -5.88 -2.98
C GLY A 205 15.64 -6.36 -1.95
N HIS A 206 16.10 -6.82 -0.78
CA HIS A 206 15.31 -7.03 0.44
C HIS A 206 13.93 -7.69 0.23
N CYS A 207 13.80 -8.58 -0.76
CA CYS A 207 12.49 -9.04 -1.24
C CYS A 207 11.68 -9.74 -0.13
N ALA A 208 12.38 -10.38 0.80
CA ALA A 208 11.79 -11.02 1.97
C ALA A 208 11.02 -10.04 2.88
N GLU A 209 11.38 -8.75 2.88
CA GLU A 209 10.82 -7.77 3.79
C GLU A 209 9.35 -7.47 3.47
N CYS A 210 8.96 -7.55 2.20
CA CYS A 210 7.58 -7.48 1.73
C CYS A 210 6.96 -8.88 1.54
N HIS A 211 7.70 -9.83 0.96
CA HIS A 211 7.17 -11.15 0.62
C HIS A 211 7.20 -12.16 1.78
N SER A 212 7.23 -11.73 3.03
CA SER A 212 7.15 -12.64 4.19
C SER A 212 6.22 -12.08 5.26
N PRO A 213 5.55 -12.94 6.04
CA PRO A 213 4.74 -12.47 7.14
C PRO A 213 5.65 -12.00 8.30
N ARG A 214 5.08 -11.16 9.18
CA ARG A 214 5.74 -10.72 10.41
C ARG A 214 5.03 -11.29 11.63
N ASN A 215 5.82 -11.70 12.62
CA ASN A 215 5.27 -12.05 13.93
C ASN A 215 4.97 -10.79 14.78
N LEU A 216 4.46 -10.99 16.01
CA LEU A 216 4.06 -9.90 16.91
C LEU A 216 5.17 -8.89 17.25
N ILE A 217 6.44 -9.25 17.08
CA ILE A 217 7.60 -8.38 17.33
C ILE A 217 8.24 -7.86 16.03
N GLY A 218 7.56 -8.01 14.90
CA GLY A 218 8.00 -7.48 13.60
C GLY A 218 9.13 -8.27 12.94
N ALA A 219 9.44 -9.48 13.43
CA ALA A 219 10.45 -10.35 12.82
C ALA A 219 9.82 -11.32 11.80
N ILE A 220 10.58 -11.67 10.77
CA ILE A 220 10.21 -12.67 9.78
C ILE A 220 10.48 -14.08 10.36
N PRO A 221 9.45 -14.94 10.52
CA PRO A 221 9.68 -16.34 10.87
C PRO A 221 10.47 -17.05 9.77
N GLY A 222 11.53 -17.78 10.13
CA GLY A 222 12.44 -18.39 9.16
C GLY A 222 11.77 -19.42 8.25
N ASP A 223 10.79 -20.17 8.77
CA ASP A 223 9.98 -21.16 8.05
C ASP A 223 8.90 -20.56 7.14
N LYS A 224 8.68 -19.24 7.22
CA LYS A 224 7.71 -18.48 6.41
C LYS A 224 8.36 -17.43 5.52
N ARG A 225 9.69 -17.45 5.40
CA ARG A 225 10.40 -16.49 4.55
C ARG A 225 9.96 -16.67 3.10
N PHE A 226 9.65 -15.57 2.41
CA PHE A 226 9.17 -15.51 1.01
C PHE A 226 7.77 -16.07 0.76
N SER A 227 7.04 -16.51 1.79
CA SER A 227 5.72 -17.13 1.65
C SER A 227 4.55 -16.16 1.44
N GLY A 228 4.83 -14.87 1.22
CA GLY A 228 3.81 -13.82 1.19
C GLY A 228 3.26 -13.49 2.59
N GLY A 229 2.33 -12.54 2.65
CA GLY A 229 1.74 -12.10 3.91
C GLY A 229 0.89 -10.83 3.77
N PRO A 230 0.17 -10.41 4.82
CA PRO A 230 -0.47 -9.11 4.85
C PRO A 230 0.57 -8.01 4.58
N ASN A 231 0.20 -7.00 3.77
CA ASN A 231 1.06 -5.82 3.62
C ASN A 231 1.22 -5.08 4.97
N ALA A 232 2.22 -4.22 5.07
CA ALA A 232 2.54 -3.54 6.33
C ALA A 232 1.38 -2.69 6.88
N GLU A 233 0.51 -2.18 6.00
CA GLU A 233 -0.66 -1.35 6.33
C GLU A 233 -1.93 -2.17 6.63
N ALA A 234 -1.88 -3.49 6.49
CA ALA A 234 -3.00 -4.42 6.64
C ALA A 234 -4.22 -4.14 5.73
N THR A 235 -4.01 -3.40 4.63
CA THR A 235 -5.01 -3.09 3.61
C THR A 235 -5.07 -4.13 2.49
N GLY A 236 -3.98 -4.88 2.29
CA GLY A 236 -3.84 -5.86 1.21
C GLY A 236 -2.93 -7.04 1.57
N TYR A 237 -2.56 -7.83 0.57
CA TYR A 237 -1.73 -9.03 0.74
C TYR A 237 -0.64 -9.09 -0.34
N VAL A 238 0.59 -9.36 0.10
CA VAL A 238 1.77 -9.56 -0.75
C VAL A 238 1.88 -11.05 -1.10
N PRO A 239 2.03 -11.43 -2.38
CA PRO A 239 1.96 -12.84 -2.81
C PRO A 239 3.17 -13.66 -2.38
N ASN A 240 2.97 -14.97 -2.28
CA ASN A 240 4.03 -15.96 -2.14
C ASN A 240 4.92 -16.00 -3.38
N ILE A 241 6.24 -15.91 -3.20
CA ILE A 241 7.24 -15.96 -4.30
C ILE A 241 8.17 -17.17 -4.17
N THR A 242 7.78 -18.17 -3.38
CA THR A 242 8.46 -19.47 -3.38
C THR A 242 7.96 -20.34 -4.55
N PRO A 243 8.76 -21.33 -5.00
CA PRO A 243 8.35 -22.38 -5.95
C PRO A 243 7.32 -23.36 -5.38
N ASP A 244 6.21 -22.84 -4.86
CA ASP A 244 5.03 -23.57 -4.44
C ASP A 244 3.88 -23.26 -5.39
N GLU A 245 2.90 -24.16 -5.50
CA GLU A 245 1.69 -23.95 -6.33
C GLU A 245 0.88 -22.71 -5.87
N THR A 246 0.98 -22.34 -4.60
CA THR A 246 0.41 -21.09 -4.06
C THR A 246 1.25 -19.85 -4.35
N GLY A 247 2.42 -20.02 -4.95
CA GLY A 247 3.37 -18.97 -5.34
C GLY A 247 3.73 -19.04 -6.83
N ILE A 248 5.03 -19.15 -7.13
CA ILE A 248 5.58 -19.02 -8.49
C ILE A 248 6.05 -20.35 -9.08
N ASP A 249 5.51 -21.50 -8.62
CA ASP A 249 5.95 -22.81 -9.13
C ASP A 249 5.82 -22.95 -10.65
N TYR A 250 4.68 -22.53 -11.21
CA TYR A 250 4.42 -22.59 -12.66
C TYR A 250 5.21 -21.58 -13.49
N TRP A 251 5.89 -20.60 -12.88
CA TRP A 251 6.67 -19.61 -13.61
C TRP A 251 8.05 -20.17 -13.95
N SER A 252 8.50 -20.01 -15.19
CA SER A 252 9.89 -20.26 -15.53
C SER A 252 10.81 -19.16 -15.01
N VAL A 253 12.12 -19.36 -15.10
CA VAL A 253 13.10 -18.31 -14.81
C VAL A 253 12.91 -17.10 -15.76
N ASP A 254 12.60 -17.36 -17.03
CA ASP A 254 12.36 -16.32 -18.04
C ASP A 254 11.08 -15.51 -17.75
N ASP A 255 10.04 -16.18 -17.24
CA ASP A 255 8.80 -15.52 -16.81
C ASP A 255 9.06 -14.54 -15.67
N ILE A 256 9.92 -14.90 -14.71
CA ILE A 256 10.29 -14.01 -13.60
C ILE A 256 11.13 -12.84 -14.10
N ASP A 257 12.13 -13.06 -14.97
CA ASP A 257 12.89 -11.94 -15.56
C ASP A 257 11.97 -11.00 -16.35
N THR A 258 11.09 -11.56 -17.18
CA THR A 258 10.12 -10.79 -17.97
C THR A 258 9.16 -10.01 -17.08
N TYR A 259 8.69 -10.61 -15.99
CA TYR A 259 7.88 -9.91 -14.99
C TYR A 259 8.65 -8.77 -14.36
N LEU A 260 9.89 -8.99 -13.90
CA LEU A 260 10.75 -7.95 -13.33
C LEU A 260 11.13 -6.85 -14.35
N LYS A 261 11.01 -7.14 -15.66
CA LYS A 261 11.26 -6.19 -16.76
C LYS A 261 10.02 -5.39 -17.17
N ARG A 262 8.84 -6.02 -17.19
CA ARG A 262 7.62 -5.46 -17.80
C ARG A 262 6.47 -5.25 -16.81
N GLY A 263 6.54 -5.90 -15.65
CA GLY A 263 5.48 -5.96 -14.66
C GLY A 263 4.25 -6.72 -15.14
N VAL A 264 4.41 -7.71 -16.03
CA VAL A 264 3.30 -8.51 -16.56
C VAL A 264 3.58 -10.00 -16.32
N THR A 265 2.67 -10.69 -15.65
CA THR A 265 2.79 -12.13 -15.37
C THR A 265 2.59 -12.96 -16.65
N PRO A 266 2.92 -14.27 -16.66
CA PRO A 266 2.72 -15.13 -17.83
C PRO A 266 1.26 -15.19 -18.33
N ILE A 267 0.30 -14.98 -17.42
CA ILE A 267 -1.14 -14.94 -17.74
C ILE A 267 -1.66 -13.51 -17.97
N GLY A 268 -0.75 -12.55 -18.18
CA GLY A 268 -1.07 -11.18 -18.57
C GLY A 268 -1.51 -10.25 -17.42
N ILE A 269 -1.37 -10.67 -16.16
CA ILE A 269 -1.70 -9.82 -15.01
C ILE A 269 -0.63 -8.75 -14.86
N ARG A 270 -1.02 -7.48 -14.71
CA ARG A 270 -0.10 -6.37 -14.47
C ARG A 270 0.19 -6.21 -12.98
N ALA A 271 1.42 -5.84 -12.63
CA ALA A 271 1.80 -5.46 -11.27
C ALA A 271 1.00 -4.22 -10.83
N GLY A 272 0.30 -4.34 -9.70
CA GLY A 272 -0.41 -3.25 -9.03
C GLY A 272 0.27 -2.86 -7.71
N SER A 273 -0.30 -1.85 -7.03
CA SER A 273 0.16 -1.37 -5.72
C SER A 273 1.68 -1.08 -5.69
N ASP A 274 2.35 -1.30 -4.56
CA ASP A 274 3.77 -1.04 -4.35
C ASP A 274 4.69 -1.80 -5.33
N MET A 275 4.28 -3.00 -5.78
CA MET A 275 5.08 -3.79 -6.72
C MET A 275 5.24 -3.08 -8.07
N LYS A 276 4.31 -2.22 -8.46
CA LYS A 276 4.45 -1.40 -9.68
C LYS A 276 5.67 -0.46 -9.61
N GLU A 277 5.92 0.14 -8.45
CA GLU A 277 7.09 1.00 -8.22
C GLU A 277 8.39 0.17 -8.26
N VAL A 278 8.38 -1.01 -7.62
CA VAL A 278 9.50 -1.97 -7.65
C VAL A 278 9.82 -2.38 -9.10
N ILE A 279 8.81 -2.67 -9.92
CA ILE A 279 9.00 -2.97 -11.35
C ILE A 279 9.66 -1.79 -12.09
N GLY A 280 9.30 -0.56 -11.76
CA GLY A 280 9.95 0.64 -12.29
C GLY A 280 11.46 0.65 -12.04
N ASN A 281 11.90 0.12 -10.89
CA ASN A 281 13.30 -0.04 -10.55
C ASN A 281 13.95 -1.27 -11.20
N THR A 282 13.35 -2.45 -11.07
CA THR A 282 13.93 -3.71 -11.57
C THR A 282 14.04 -3.72 -13.09
N SER A 283 13.11 -3.09 -13.81
CA SER A 283 13.15 -2.96 -15.27
C SER A 283 14.38 -2.18 -15.78
N ARG A 284 15.00 -1.38 -14.92
CA ARG A 284 16.22 -0.59 -15.19
C ARG A 284 17.51 -1.28 -14.74
N LEU A 285 17.42 -2.45 -14.07
CA LEU A 285 18.58 -3.29 -13.79
C LEU A 285 19.12 -3.92 -15.07
N SER A 286 20.35 -4.43 -15.00
CA SER A 286 20.92 -5.22 -16.10
C SER A 286 20.11 -6.51 -16.30
N ASP A 287 20.06 -6.99 -17.54
CA ASP A 287 19.44 -8.29 -17.86
C ASP A 287 20.09 -9.42 -17.04
N ALA A 288 21.40 -9.34 -16.80
CA ALA A 288 22.13 -10.30 -15.97
C ALA A 288 21.69 -10.30 -14.50
N ASP A 289 21.46 -9.12 -13.90
CA ASP A 289 21.02 -9.00 -12.51
C ASP A 289 19.58 -9.50 -12.33
N ARG A 290 18.65 -9.16 -13.25
CA ARG A 290 17.28 -9.68 -13.18
C ARG A 290 17.24 -11.19 -13.39
N LEU A 291 18.01 -11.72 -14.34
CA LEU A 291 18.09 -13.16 -14.55
C LEU A 291 18.71 -13.88 -13.34
N ALA A 292 19.68 -13.24 -12.66
CA ALA A 292 20.24 -13.75 -11.42
C ALA A 292 19.18 -13.80 -10.31
N ILE A 293 18.40 -12.73 -10.11
CA ILE A 293 17.25 -12.69 -9.19
C ILE A 293 16.29 -13.84 -9.49
N ALA A 294 15.85 -13.97 -10.75
CA ALA A 294 14.94 -15.01 -11.19
C ALA A 294 15.47 -16.43 -10.92
N THR A 295 16.75 -16.66 -11.24
CA THR A 295 17.44 -17.93 -11.00
C THR A 295 17.45 -18.29 -9.52
N TYR A 296 17.70 -17.33 -8.64
CA TYR A 296 17.71 -17.59 -7.20
C TYR A 296 16.30 -17.86 -6.65
N LEU A 297 15.31 -17.05 -7.04
CA LEU A 297 13.91 -17.22 -6.59
C LEU A 297 13.37 -18.62 -6.91
N LYS A 298 13.67 -19.18 -8.09
CA LYS A 298 13.26 -20.55 -8.46
C LYS A 298 13.90 -21.66 -7.61
N THR A 299 14.89 -21.34 -6.78
CA THR A 299 15.57 -22.32 -5.90
C THR A 299 15.24 -22.15 -4.43
N LEU A 300 14.37 -21.19 -4.08
CA LEU A 300 13.90 -21.04 -2.71
C LEU A 300 13.17 -22.31 -2.26
N PRO A 301 13.25 -22.68 -0.97
CA PRO A 301 12.39 -23.72 -0.41
C PRO A 301 10.91 -23.35 -0.64
N ALA A 302 10.13 -24.29 -1.19
CA ALA A 302 8.70 -24.12 -1.37
C ALA A 302 8.01 -24.00 0.00
N VAL A 303 7.16 -22.98 0.15
CA VAL A 303 6.32 -22.81 1.34
C VAL A 303 4.88 -22.71 0.89
N HIS A 304 4.08 -23.70 1.27
CA HIS A 304 2.64 -23.67 1.02
C HIS A 304 1.95 -22.62 1.90
N ALA A 305 1.44 -21.56 1.28
CA ALA A 305 0.86 -20.41 1.96
C ALA A 305 -0.18 -19.70 1.06
N PRO A 306 -1.41 -20.23 0.94
CA PRO A 306 -2.45 -19.60 0.14
C PRO A 306 -2.87 -18.25 0.75
N ASN A 307 -3.04 -17.23 -0.10
CA ASN A 307 -3.49 -15.92 0.35
C ASN A 307 -4.95 -16.03 0.89
N PRO A 308 -5.29 -15.33 1.99
CA PRO A 308 -6.65 -15.28 2.50
C PRO A 308 -7.64 -14.82 1.43
N GLY A 309 -8.73 -15.58 1.25
CA GLY A 309 -9.76 -15.29 0.24
C GLY A 309 -9.51 -15.88 -1.14
N LEU A 310 -8.31 -16.43 -1.41
CA LEU A 310 -8.11 -17.31 -2.56
C LEU A 310 -8.62 -18.71 -2.23
N PRO A 311 -9.36 -19.36 -3.15
CA PRO A 311 -9.69 -20.77 -2.97
C PRO A 311 -8.37 -21.55 -2.87
N PRO A 312 -8.25 -22.51 -1.94
CA PRO A 312 -7.11 -23.40 -1.95
C PRO A 312 -7.02 -24.09 -3.32
N PRO A 313 -5.81 -24.40 -3.82
CA PRO A 313 -5.69 -25.20 -5.02
C PRO A 313 -6.54 -26.47 -4.89
N ASN A 314 -7.26 -26.84 -5.95
CA ASN A 314 -8.14 -28.00 -5.90
C ASN A 314 -7.31 -29.28 -5.94
N TYR A 315 -6.94 -29.77 -4.76
CA TYR A 315 -6.23 -31.04 -4.58
C TYR A 315 -7.14 -32.27 -4.71
N SER A 316 -8.43 -32.08 -4.95
CA SER A 316 -9.35 -33.21 -5.00
C SER A 316 -9.43 -33.80 -6.41
N GLU A 317 -9.47 -35.13 -6.48
CA GLU A 317 -9.67 -35.88 -7.73
C GLU A 317 -11.08 -35.66 -8.34
N LYS A 318 -11.96 -34.93 -7.65
CA LYS A 318 -13.34 -34.66 -8.06
C LYS A 318 -13.55 -33.16 -8.19
N VAL A 319 -14.17 -32.69 -9.27
CA VAL A 319 -14.51 -31.28 -9.42
C VAL A 319 -15.50 -30.87 -8.31
N VAL A 320 -15.07 -30.02 -7.37
CA VAL A 320 -15.93 -29.43 -6.35
C VAL A 320 -16.30 -28.02 -6.80
N PHE A 321 -17.58 -27.82 -7.12
CA PHE A 321 -18.10 -26.49 -7.37
C PHE A 321 -18.29 -25.76 -6.03
N LEU A 322 -17.84 -24.51 -5.95
CA LEU A 322 -18.10 -23.66 -4.79
C LEU A 322 -19.62 -23.47 -4.62
N PRO A 323 -20.16 -23.55 -3.40
CA PRO A 323 -21.56 -23.25 -3.16
C PRO A 323 -21.87 -21.80 -3.57
N PRO A 324 -23.06 -21.52 -4.15
CA PRO A 324 -23.45 -20.16 -4.52
C PRO A 324 -23.34 -19.24 -3.29
N SER A 325 -22.57 -18.17 -3.46
CA SER A 325 -22.16 -17.22 -2.44
C SER A 325 -23.32 -16.36 -1.97
N ASN A 326 -24.14 -16.92 -1.07
CA ASN A 326 -25.19 -16.17 -0.37
C ASN A 326 -24.77 -15.81 1.07
N VAL A 327 -23.53 -16.09 1.44
CA VAL A 327 -23.01 -15.93 2.81
C VAL A 327 -21.72 -15.12 2.78
N VAL A 328 -21.84 -13.80 2.73
CA VAL A 328 -20.80 -12.88 3.21
C VAL A 328 -21.48 -11.93 4.19
N SER A 329 -21.44 -12.28 5.49
CA SER A 329 -21.96 -11.46 6.59
C SER A 329 -20.85 -10.71 7.35
N ALA A 330 -19.65 -10.60 6.77
CA ALA A 330 -18.64 -9.70 7.29
C ALA A 330 -18.99 -8.27 6.88
N ALA A 331 -18.98 -7.33 7.83
CA ALA A 331 -19.18 -5.92 7.54
C ALA A 331 -18.21 -5.44 6.45
N SER A 332 -18.74 -4.78 5.41
CA SER A 332 -17.96 -4.29 4.28
C SER A 332 -16.78 -3.44 4.73
N LYS A 333 -15.59 -3.70 4.19
CA LYS A 333 -14.39 -2.89 4.49
C LYS A 333 -14.47 -1.46 3.93
N VAL A 334 -15.44 -1.16 3.07
CA VAL A 334 -15.67 0.18 2.51
C VAL A 334 -15.91 1.23 3.61
N GLY A 335 -16.46 0.83 4.75
CA GLY A 335 -16.64 1.73 5.90
C GLY A 335 -15.34 2.32 6.46
N SER A 336 -14.18 1.70 6.21
CA SER A 336 -12.87 2.24 6.60
C SER A 336 -12.45 3.49 5.83
N LEU A 337 -13.13 3.80 4.71
CA LEU A 337 -12.88 5.01 3.91
C LEU A 337 -13.59 6.24 4.48
N ALA A 338 -14.40 6.08 5.52
CA ALA A 338 -15.08 7.19 6.18
C ALA A 338 -14.06 8.13 6.85
N GLY A 339 -14.19 9.42 6.58
CA GLY A 339 -13.36 10.45 7.18
C GLY A 339 -13.63 10.60 8.67
N THR A 340 -12.63 11.09 9.40
CA THR A 340 -12.77 11.43 10.81
C THR A 340 -13.74 12.60 10.99
N PRO A 341 -14.42 12.74 12.16
CA PRO A 341 -15.32 13.86 12.42
C PRO A 341 -14.68 15.23 12.19
N ALA A 342 -13.38 15.37 12.47
CA ALA A 342 -12.62 16.60 12.26
C ALA A 342 -12.42 16.94 10.77
N GLU A 343 -12.20 15.94 9.92
CA GLU A 343 -12.08 16.12 8.47
C GLU A 343 -13.43 16.48 7.86
N LEU A 344 -14.49 15.76 8.24
CA LEU A 344 -15.85 15.99 7.75
C LEU A 344 -16.39 17.38 8.16
N ALA A 345 -16.01 17.87 9.34
CA ALA A 345 -16.40 19.19 9.81
C ALA A 345 -15.81 20.34 8.95
N LYS A 346 -14.63 20.15 8.36
CA LYS A 346 -13.91 21.18 7.60
C LYS A 346 -14.23 21.17 6.10
N ALA A 347 -14.67 20.04 5.55
CA ALA A 347 -14.85 19.88 4.12
C ALA A 347 -16.17 20.47 3.61
N ASN A 348 -16.12 21.28 2.55
CA ASN A 348 -17.33 21.81 1.88
C ASN A 348 -17.94 20.82 0.88
N VAL A 349 -17.11 19.91 0.37
CA VAL A 349 -17.51 18.81 -0.51
C VAL A 349 -17.16 17.50 0.17
N LEU A 350 -18.12 16.59 0.22
CA LEU A 350 -17.97 15.25 0.78
C LEU A 350 -18.32 14.21 -0.30
N TYR A 351 -17.78 13.02 -0.16
CA TYR A 351 -18.01 11.90 -1.05
C TYR A 351 -18.64 10.75 -0.29
N VAL A 352 -19.63 10.10 -0.88
CA VAL A 352 -20.25 8.90 -0.30
C VAL A 352 -19.25 7.74 -0.38
N ALA A 353 -18.84 7.18 0.75
CA ALA A 353 -17.95 6.02 0.77
C ALA A 353 -18.75 4.73 0.56
N SER A 354 -19.80 4.53 1.36
CA SER A 354 -20.71 3.37 1.31
C SER A 354 -22.13 3.82 0.98
N THR A 355 -22.91 2.97 0.31
CA THR A 355 -24.29 3.25 -0.07
C THR A 355 -25.11 3.62 1.16
N LYS A 356 -25.91 4.69 1.07
CA LYS A 356 -26.64 5.19 2.24
C LYS A 356 -27.96 5.86 1.91
N PRO A 357 -28.95 5.81 2.82
CA PRO A 357 -30.22 6.47 2.61
C PRO A 357 -30.12 8.00 2.70
N PHE A 358 -31.05 8.68 2.05
CA PHE A 358 -31.31 10.11 2.23
C PHE A 358 -32.79 10.38 2.49
N TYR A 359 -33.07 11.57 3.03
CA TYR A 359 -34.41 11.99 3.44
C TYR A 359 -34.64 13.47 3.10
N PHE A 360 -35.85 13.88 2.73
CA PHE A 360 -36.21 15.29 2.63
C PHE A 360 -36.41 15.92 4.01
N ASP A 361 -36.97 15.13 4.93
CA ASP A 361 -37.25 15.51 6.30
C ASP A 361 -36.44 14.64 7.24
N LYS A 362 -35.78 15.26 8.23
CA LYS A 362 -35.01 14.51 9.22
C LYS A 362 -35.93 13.53 9.95
N PRO A 363 -35.60 12.23 9.99
CA PRO A 363 -36.27 11.27 10.84
C PRO A 363 -36.23 11.74 12.30
N LEU A 364 -37.39 11.73 12.98
CA LEU A 364 -37.45 11.98 14.41
C LEU A 364 -36.76 10.83 15.16
N ALA A 365 -36.08 11.14 16.25
CA ALA A 365 -35.38 10.12 17.04
C ALA A 365 -36.34 9.01 17.48
N GLY A 366 -36.06 7.77 17.07
CA GLY A 366 -36.88 6.59 17.36
C GLY A 366 -38.06 6.34 16.42
N ALA A 367 -38.28 7.19 15.41
CA ALA A 367 -39.30 6.97 14.38
C ALA A 367 -38.74 6.18 13.19
N SER A 368 -39.53 5.24 12.66
CA SER A 368 -39.26 4.60 11.38
C SER A 368 -39.79 5.48 10.25
N THR A 369 -38.96 6.41 9.77
CA THR A 369 -39.26 7.21 8.58
C THR A 369 -38.80 6.45 7.34
N PRO A 370 -39.68 6.21 6.33
CA PRO A 370 -39.27 5.66 5.06
C PRO A 370 -38.18 6.52 4.41
N GLU A 371 -37.15 5.89 3.84
CA GLU A 371 -36.12 6.59 3.08
C GLU A 371 -36.71 7.17 1.78
N ASP A 372 -36.31 8.38 1.40
CA ASP A 372 -36.74 9.01 0.15
C ASP A 372 -35.87 8.55 -1.05
N GLY A 373 -34.77 7.86 -0.76
CA GLY A 373 -33.92 7.17 -1.73
C GLY A 373 -32.56 6.82 -1.15
N LYS A 374 -31.63 6.39 -2.01
CA LYS A 374 -30.25 6.03 -1.64
C LYS A 374 -29.23 6.76 -2.49
N LEU A 375 -28.14 7.18 -1.86
CA LEU A 375 -26.94 7.67 -2.52
C LEU A 375 -25.94 6.53 -2.70
N LEU A 376 -25.29 6.49 -3.86
CA LEU A 376 -24.30 5.47 -4.22
C LEU A 376 -22.87 5.96 -3.97
N ALA A 377 -21.93 5.03 -3.90
CA ALA A 377 -20.51 5.29 -3.68
C ALA A 377 -19.92 6.30 -4.68
N ALA A 378 -18.95 7.08 -4.19
CA ALA A 378 -18.27 8.19 -4.87
C ALA A 378 -19.16 9.37 -5.31
N THR A 379 -20.42 9.43 -4.87
CA THR A 379 -21.28 10.60 -5.12
C THR A 379 -20.73 11.83 -4.42
N ALA A 380 -20.50 12.91 -5.17
CA ALA A 380 -20.05 14.19 -4.66
C ALA A 380 -21.23 15.00 -4.09
N LEU A 381 -21.06 15.51 -2.87
CA LEU A 381 -22.08 16.19 -2.08
C LEU A 381 -21.56 17.55 -1.62
N THR A 382 -22.27 18.63 -1.95
CA THR A 382 -22.00 19.96 -1.41
C THR A 382 -22.72 20.13 -0.08
N VAL A 383 -22.01 20.45 1.00
CA VAL A 383 -22.64 20.63 2.31
C VAL A 383 -23.33 21.99 2.39
N VAL A 384 -24.64 21.99 2.64
CA VAL A 384 -25.49 23.19 2.77
C VAL A 384 -25.59 23.62 4.22
N SER A 385 -25.85 22.69 5.14
CA SER A 385 -25.92 22.97 6.57
C SER A 385 -25.61 21.72 7.40
N ARG A 386 -25.17 21.92 8.64
CA ARG A 386 -24.84 20.84 9.60
C ARG A 386 -25.73 20.97 10.82
N ASP A 387 -26.24 19.85 11.32
CA ASP A 387 -27.02 19.77 12.56
C ASP A 387 -26.73 18.44 13.27
N GLY A 388 -25.82 18.46 14.24
CA GLY A 388 -25.31 17.27 14.90
C GLY A 388 -24.73 16.27 13.89
N ASP A 389 -25.19 15.02 13.96
CA ASP A 389 -24.82 13.94 13.03
C ASP A 389 -25.52 14.03 11.67
N TRP A 390 -26.33 15.06 11.43
CA TRP A 390 -27.07 15.24 10.19
C TRP A 390 -26.49 16.37 9.33
N LEU A 391 -26.43 16.12 8.03
CA LEU A 391 -25.97 17.07 7.03
C LEU A 391 -27.08 17.30 6.02
N LYS A 392 -27.41 18.57 5.76
CA LYS A 392 -28.18 18.95 4.58
C LYS A 392 -27.17 19.09 3.45
N VAL A 393 -27.33 18.29 2.41
CA VAL A 393 -26.42 18.23 1.29
C VAL A 393 -27.16 18.52 -0.01
N ARG A 394 -26.46 19.11 -0.96
CA ARG A 394 -26.91 19.30 -2.32
C ARG A 394 -26.05 18.47 -3.26
N LEU A 395 -26.69 17.73 -4.15
CA LEU A 395 -26.05 17.02 -5.24
C LEU A 395 -26.64 17.49 -6.58
N ARG A 396 -25.77 17.57 -7.59
CA ARG A 396 -26.11 18.00 -8.94
C ARG A 396 -25.84 16.85 -9.91
N GLY A 397 -26.77 16.63 -10.83
CA GLY A 397 -26.73 15.51 -11.74
C GLY A 397 -27.77 15.63 -12.84
N TRP A 398 -28.06 14.50 -13.49
CA TRP A 398 -28.90 14.40 -14.67
C TRP A 398 -29.97 13.32 -14.48
N GLN A 399 -31.19 13.58 -14.95
CA GLN A 399 -32.23 12.56 -15.13
C GLN A 399 -32.48 12.33 -16.61
N GLN A 400 -32.63 11.05 -16.97
CA GLN A 400 -33.09 10.65 -18.29
C GLN A 400 -34.61 10.58 -18.30
N THR A 401 -35.26 11.21 -19.28
CA THR A 401 -36.73 11.13 -19.44
C THR A 401 -37.16 9.68 -19.65
N GLY A 402 -38.10 9.20 -18.83
CA GLY A 402 -38.54 7.79 -18.76
C GLY A 402 -37.74 6.91 -17.80
N SER A 403 -36.75 7.47 -17.08
CA SER A 403 -35.97 6.79 -16.05
C SER A 403 -35.73 7.72 -14.84
N GLU A 404 -36.78 8.40 -14.39
CA GLU A 404 -36.74 9.44 -13.36
C GLU A 404 -36.30 8.91 -11.98
N SER A 405 -36.42 7.61 -11.71
CA SER A 405 -35.93 6.99 -10.48
C SER A 405 -34.40 6.91 -10.37
N ALA A 406 -33.65 7.22 -11.44
CA ALA A 406 -32.20 7.22 -11.44
C ALA A 406 -31.64 8.63 -11.63
N PHE A 407 -30.68 9.00 -10.79
CA PHE A 407 -29.94 10.26 -10.91
C PHE A 407 -28.49 9.99 -11.27
N TYR A 408 -28.05 10.56 -12.39
CA TYR A 408 -26.76 10.27 -13.00
C TYR A 408 -25.77 11.43 -12.82
N ALA A 409 -24.49 11.11 -12.63
CA ALA A 409 -23.44 12.11 -12.52
C ALA A 409 -23.23 12.90 -13.82
N ARG A 410 -23.50 12.24 -14.97
CA ARG A 410 -23.16 12.76 -16.29
C ARG A 410 -24.24 12.39 -17.31
N ARG A 411 -24.37 13.21 -18.35
CA ARG A 411 -25.29 12.98 -19.47
C ARG A 411 -24.75 11.86 -20.37
N GLY A 412 -25.60 10.92 -20.76
CA GLY A 412 -25.24 9.81 -21.66
C GLY A 412 -24.40 8.68 -21.02
N GLN A 413 -23.85 8.92 -19.83
CA GLN A 413 -23.04 7.97 -19.08
C GLN A 413 -23.83 7.54 -17.84
N ARG A 414 -24.17 6.25 -17.76
CA ARG A 414 -25.00 5.65 -16.71
C ARG A 414 -24.23 5.45 -15.40
N ILE A 415 -23.54 6.50 -14.97
CA ILE A 415 -22.85 6.60 -13.68
C ILE A 415 -23.86 7.11 -12.67
N MET A 416 -24.50 6.18 -11.96
CA MET A 416 -25.56 6.53 -11.01
C MET A 416 -24.99 7.13 -9.72
N GLN A 417 -25.56 8.25 -9.29
CA GLN A 417 -25.29 8.90 -8.00
C GLN A 417 -26.35 8.59 -6.97
N ALA A 418 -27.61 8.47 -7.41
CA ALA A 418 -28.72 8.19 -6.52
C ALA A 418 -29.80 7.35 -7.19
N VAL A 419 -30.46 6.54 -6.37
CA VAL A 419 -31.74 5.90 -6.68
C VAL A 419 -32.81 6.62 -5.87
N LEU A 420 -33.85 7.09 -6.55
CA LEU A 420 -34.86 7.98 -6.03
C LEU A 420 -36.20 7.23 -5.87
N SER A 421 -36.92 7.52 -4.79
CA SER A 421 -38.37 7.27 -4.75
C SER A 421 -39.10 8.14 -5.77
N GLU A 422 -40.36 7.81 -6.07
CA GLU A 422 -41.20 8.65 -6.95
C GLU A 422 -41.30 10.09 -6.44
N LYS A 423 -41.48 10.27 -5.12
CA LYS A 423 -41.49 11.59 -4.48
C LYS A 423 -40.17 12.31 -4.70
N ALA A 424 -39.04 11.63 -4.49
CA ALA A 424 -37.73 12.26 -4.68
C ALA A 424 -37.43 12.63 -6.12
N ALA A 425 -37.92 11.84 -7.08
CA ALA A 425 -37.79 12.13 -8.49
C ALA A 425 -38.56 13.40 -8.91
N SER A 426 -39.72 13.68 -8.31
CA SER A 426 -40.52 14.88 -8.60
C SER A 426 -40.02 16.17 -7.94
N GLU A 427 -39.21 16.05 -6.89
CA GLU A 427 -38.66 17.19 -6.12
C GLU A 427 -37.32 17.72 -6.65
N ILE A 428 -36.81 17.14 -7.75
CA ILE A 428 -35.60 17.65 -8.40
C ILE A 428 -35.91 18.98 -9.07
N VAL A 429 -35.08 19.98 -8.77
CA VAL A 429 -35.16 21.29 -9.41
C VAL A 429 -34.35 21.25 -10.69
N HIS A 430 -35.01 21.13 -11.83
CA HIS A 430 -34.36 21.17 -13.15
C HIS A 430 -34.13 22.59 -13.63
N ASP A 431 -32.94 22.85 -14.17
CA ASP A 431 -32.59 24.15 -14.77
C ASP A 431 -32.34 24.07 -16.29
N GLU A 432 -31.95 22.91 -16.81
CA GLU A 432 -31.68 22.70 -18.23
C GLU A 432 -32.23 21.36 -18.74
N THR A 433 -32.78 21.34 -19.96
CA THR A 433 -33.08 20.11 -20.70
C THR A 433 -32.28 20.07 -21.98
N VAL A 434 -31.50 19.01 -22.16
CA VAL A 434 -30.63 18.80 -23.31
C VAL A 434 -31.06 17.54 -24.05
N ARG A 435 -31.39 17.68 -25.34
CA ARG A 435 -31.62 16.54 -26.21
C ARG A 435 -30.31 16.03 -26.78
N ASP A 436 -30.04 14.74 -26.58
CA ASP A 436 -28.89 14.07 -27.13
C ASP A 436 -29.12 13.79 -28.64
N PRO A 437 -28.27 14.32 -29.54
CA PRO A 437 -28.50 14.22 -30.99
C PRO A 437 -28.24 12.80 -31.54
N GLU A 438 -27.45 11.98 -30.84
CA GLU A 438 -27.10 10.62 -31.29
C GLU A 438 -28.19 9.61 -30.89
N THR A 439 -28.72 9.76 -29.69
CA THR A 439 -29.72 8.83 -29.12
C THR A 439 -31.15 9.34 -29.24
N GLY A 440 -31.33 10.64 -29.51
CA GLY A 440 -32.63 11.30 -29.45
C GLY A 440 -33.21 11.33 -28.03
N GLN A 441 -32.40 11.15 -26.99
CA GLN A 441 -32.88 11.08 -25.61
C GLN A 441 -32.84 12.46 -24.94
N ASP A 442 -33.91 12.83 -24.21
CA ASP A 442 -33.92 14.05 -23.40
C ASP A 442 -33.35 13.80 -22.01
N TRP A 443 -32.39 14.64 -21.63
CA TRP A 443 -31.72 14.64 -20.34
C TRP A 443 -31.95 15.97 -19.62
N LYS A 444 -32.40 15.91 -18.37
CA LYS A 444 -32.68 17.08 -17.55
C LYS A 444 -31.61 17.23 -16.48
N GLN A 445 -30.87 18.33 -16.48
CA GLN A 445 -29.95 18.63 -15.39
C GLN A 445 -30.73 19.23 -14.22
N GLY A 446 -30.34 18.91 -13.00
CA GLY A 446 -30.95 19.51 -11.83
C GLY A 446 -30.17 19.32 -10.55
N ASP A 447 -30.70 19.93 -9.49
CA ASP A 447 -30.18 19.86 -8.14
C ASP A 447 -31.19 19.16 -7.22
N LEU A 448 -30.68 18.31 -6.33
CA LEU A 448 -31.44 17.67 -5.27
C LEU A 448 -30.83 18.07 -3.92
N THR A 449 -31.65 18.54 -2.99
CA THR A 449 -31.20 18.90 -1.64
C THR A 449 -31.89 18.03 -0.59
N VAL A 450 -31.09 17.26 0.15
CA VAL A 450 -31.58 16.22 1.06
C VAL A 450 -30.78 16.18 2.36
N TRP A 451 -31.35 15.58 3.39
CA TRP A 451 -30.69 15.24 4.64
C TRP A 451 -30.10 13.84 4.60
N ILE A 452 -28.88 13.72 5.11
CA ILE A 452 -28.18 12.46 5.33
C ILE A 452 -27.50 12.48 6.69
N ARG A 453 -27.20 11.30 7.23
CA ARG A 453 -26.27 11.19 8.37
C ARG A 453 -24.83 11.48 7.94
N SER A 454 -23.92 11.81 8.86
CA SER A 454 -22.52 12.11 8.54
C SER A 454 -21.62 10.88 8.40
N ASP A 455 -22.08 9.70 8.82
CA ASP A 455 -21.36 8.42 8.72
C ASP A 455 -21.17 7.96 7.28
N GLY A 456 -20.13 7.17 7.00
CA GLY A 456 -19.88 6.64 5.66
C GLY A 456 -19.60 7.72 4.60
N LEU A 457 -19.13 8.90 5.01
CA LEU A 457 -18.69 9.98 4.12
C LEU A 457 -17.17 10.12 4.20
N SER A 458 -16.55 10.50 3.08
CA SER A 458 -15.12 10.80 3.00
C SER A 458 -14.91 12.23 2.51
N ALA A 459 -13.86 12.88 3.00
CA ALA A 459 -13.36 14.14 2.45
C ALA A 459 -12.33 13.93 1.33
N ASN A 460 -11.94 12.68 1.04
CA ASN A 460 -10.84 12.34 0.15
C ASN A 460 -11.29 11.37 -0.96
N LEU A 461 -11.60 11.91 -2.13
CA LEU A 461 -11.98 11.10 -3.29
C LEU A 461 -10.83 10.21 -3.79
N GLN A 462 -9.58 10.70 -3.70
CA GLN A 462 -8.41 9.94 -4.14
C GLN A 462 -8.25 8.66 -3.31
N GLN A 463 -8.57 8.68 -2.03
CA GLN A 463 -8.55 7.48 -1.18
C GLN A 463 -9.63 6.47 -1.60
N ILE A 464 -10.83 6.92 -1.96
CA ILE A 464 -11.88 6.07 -2.53
C ILE A 464 -11.41 5.44 -3.86
N TRP A 465 -10.71 6.22 -4.69
CA TRP A 465 -10.17 5.74 -5.96
C TRP A 465 -9.00 4.78 -5.81
N HIS A 466 -8.10 5.01 -4.86
CA HIS A 466 -7.06 4.05 -4.52
C HIS A 466 -7.67 2.73 -4.06
N TYR A 467 -8.70 2.78 -3.20
CA TYR A 467 -9.41 1.58 -2.80
C TYR A 467 -10.08 0.86 -3.98
N GLY A 468 -10.68 1.58 -4.93
CA GLY A 468 -11.23 1.00 -6.16
C GLY A 468 -10.18 0.32 -7.04
N ASP A 469 -9.01 0.93 -7.20
CA ASP A 469 -7.87 0.34 -7.93
C ASP A 469 -7.32 -0.90 -7.20
N ASP A 470 -7.18 -0.84 -5.88
CA ASP A 470 -6.77 -1.97 -5.04
C ASP A 470 -7.77 -3.12 -5.15
N LEU A 471 -9.07 -2.83 -5.09
CA LEU A 471 -10.13 -3.82 -5.22
C LEU A 471 -10.10 -4.50 -6.59
N MET A 472 -9.94 -3.72 -7.68
CA MET A 472 -9.74 -4.27 -9.01
C MET A 472 -8.48 -5.16 -9.09
N SER A 473 -7.39 -4.71 -8.46
CA SER A 473 -6.09 -5.40 -8.49
C SER A 473 -6.09 -6.69 -7.68
N HIS A 474 -6.81 -6.72 -6.55
CA HIS A 474 -6.82 -7.87 -5.64
C HIS A 474 -7.98 -8.84 -5.89
N THR A 475 -9.08 -8.40 -6.50
CA THR A 475 -10.23 -9.28 -6.78
C THR A 475 -10.20 -9.85 -8.19
N CYS A 476 -9.95 -9.01 -9.21
CA CYS A 476 -10.12 -9.41 -10.60
C CYS A 476 -8.81 -9.90 -11.24
N ALA A 477 -7.68 -9.33 -10.83
CA ALA A 477 -6.37 -9.71 -11.37
C ALA A 477 -5.82 -11.03 -10.77
N VAL A 478 -6.66 -11.81 -10.10
CA VAL A 478 -6.31 -13.12 -9.56
C VAL A 478 -6.28 -14.20 -10.64
N CYS A 479 -7.22 -14.14 -11.59
CA CYS A 479 -7.45 -15.24 -12.54
C CYS A 479 -7.08 -14.91 -13.99
N HIS A 480 -7.09 -13.64 -14.39
CA HIS A 480 -6.79 -13.22 -15.75
C HIS A 480 -6.13 -11.83 -15.81
N ALA A 481 -5.55 -11.51 -16.97
CA ALA A 481 -5.14 -10.17 -17.31
C ALA A 481 -6.27 -9.17 -17.06
N ARG A 482 -6.00 -8.15 -16.25
CA ARG A 482 -6.97 -7.08 -15.96
C ARG A 482 -7.30 -6.32 -17.25
N PRO A 483 -8.58 -6.14 -17.60
CA PRO A 483 -8.96 -5.14 -18.58
C PRO A 483 -8.68 -3.73 -18.04
N ASP A 484 -8.02 -2.88 -18.82
CA ASP A 484 -7.81 -1.47 -18.48
C ASP A 484 -9.18 -0.79 -18.36
N GLY A 485 -9.33 0.18 -17.44
CA GLY A 485 -10.54 1.01 -17.35
C GLY A 485 -10.91 1.60 -18.72
N LYS A 486 -9.90 1.93 -19.52
CA LYS A 486 -9.99 2.50 -20.86
C LYS A 486 -10.28 1.48 -21.98
N ASP A 487 -10.36 0.19 -21.68
CA ASP A 487 -10.76 -0.82 -22.68
C ASP A 487 -12.26 -0.75 -22.97
N PHE A 488 -13.05 -0.20 -22.06
CA PHE A 488 -14.51 -0.13 -22.15
C PHE A 488 -15.06 1.29 -21.95
N LEU A 489 -16.27 1.51 -22.47
CA LEU A 489 -17.09 2.69 -22.17
C LEU A 489 -17.74 2.59 -20.79
N ALA A 490 -18.10 3.72 -20.16
CA ALA A 490 -18.76 3.75 -18.85
C ALA A 490 -20.02 2.87 -18.82
N ASN A 491 -20.78 2.86 -19.91
CA ASN A 491 -22.00 2.06 -20.01
C ASN A 491 -21.72 0.55 -20.21
N GLN A 492 -20.59 0.19 -20.80
CA GLN A 492 -20.20 -1.21 -21.02
C GLN A 492 -19.78 -1.88 -19.71
N TRP A 493 -19.16 -1.13 -18.80
CA TRP A 493 -18.70 -1.64 -17.51
C TRP A 493 -19.81 -2.25 -16.65
N ILE A 494 -21.06 -1.80 -16.78
CA ILE A 494 -22.21 -2.38 -16.06
C ILE A 494 -22.38 -3.86 -16.41
N GLY A 495 -22.34 -4.19 -17.70
CA GLY A 495 -22.46 -5.57 -18.18
C GLY A 495 -21.19 -6.37 -17.92
N THR A 496 -20.02 -5.77 -18.18
CA THR A 496 -18.71 -6.43 -17.99
C THR A 496 -18.52 -6.84 -16.53
N LEU A 497 -18.68 -5.91 -15.58
CA LEU A 497 -18.54 -6.21 -14.16
C LEU A 497 -19.68 -7.13 -13.67
N GLY A 498 -20.91 -6.94 -14.17
CA GLY A 498 -22.03 -7.81 -13.85
C GLY A 498 -21.79 -9.28 -14.22
N ALA A 499 -21.18 -9.55 -15.37
CA ALA A 499 -20.80 -10.89 -15.80
C ALA A 499 -19.70 -11.51 -14.91
N MET A 500 -18.83 -10.67 -14.33
CA MET A 500 -17.77 -11.08 -13.42
C MET A 500 -18.27 -11.31 -11.99
N ARG A 501 -19.32 -10.60 -11.55
CA ARG A 501 -19.80 -10.58 -10.15
C ARG A 501 -19.93 -11.96 -9.52
N ARG A 502 -20.47 -12.94 -10.25
CA ARG A 502 -20.66 -14.32 -9.78
C ARG A 502 -19.37 -15.11 -9.51
N PHE A 503 -18.23 -14.59 -9.98
CA PHE A 503 -16.89 -15.17 -9.79
C PHE A 503 -16.07 -14.38 -8.76
N THR A 504 -16.69 -13.43 -8.06
CA THR A 504 -16.04 -12.58 -7.06
C THR A 504 -16.70 -12.75 -5.70
N SER A 505 -16.00 -12.38 -4.64
CA SER A 505 -16.51 -12.31 -3.27
C SER A 505 -16.92 -10.90 -2.83
N LEU A 506 -17.11 -9.98 -3.80
CA LEU A 506 -17.47 -8.59 -3.53
C LEU A 506 -18.84 -8.50 -2.86
N ASP A 507 -18.91 -7.75 -1.76
CA ASP A 507 -20.19 -7.30 -1.23
C ASP A 507 -20.81 -6.21 -2.12
N ASP A 508 -22.06 -5.83 -1.83
CA ASP A 508 -22.81 -4.87 -2.66
C ASP A 508 -22.15 -3.49 -2.69
N ASP A 509 -21.61 -3.01 -1.57
CA ASP A 509 -20.93 -1.71 -1.51
C ASP A 509 -19.61 -1.72 -2.27
N GLN A 510 -18.83 -2.79 -2.13
CA GLN A 510 -17.61 -2.99 -2.89
C GLN A 510 -17.89 -3.08 -4.39
N TYR A 511 -18.94 -3.79 -4.80
CA TYR A 511 -19.37 -3.86 -6.19
C TYR A 511 -19.75 -2.49 -6.74
N HIS A 512 -20.55 -1.71 -6.01
CA HIS A 512 -20.99 -0.39 -6.44
C HIS A 512 -19.84 0.63 -6.50
N LEU A 513 -18.93 0.59 -5.52
CA LEU A 513 -17.73 1.43 -5.52
C LEU A 513 -16.81 1.07 -6.68
N LEU A 514 -16.56 -0.22 -6.90
CA LEU A 514 -15.73 -0.69 -8.01
C LEU A 514 -16.33 -0.29 -9.36
N LEU A 515 -17.65 -0.46 -9.52
CA LEU A 515 -18.36 -0.04 -10.72
C LEU A 515 -18.21 1.47 -10.95
N ALA A 516 -18.46 2.28 -9.91
CA ALA A 516 -18.30 3.73 -10.01
C ALA A 516 -16.87 4.08 -10.45
N TRP A 517 -15.86 3.50 -9.80
CA TRP A 517 -14.47 3.74 -10.16
C TRP A 517 -14.17 3.36 -11.62
N LEU A 518 -14.60 2.19 -12.09
CA LEU A 518 -14.41 1.76 -13.48
C LEU A 518 -15.07 2.70 -14.49
N GLN A 519 -16.27 3.18 -14.15
CA GLN A 519 -16.99 4.12 -14.98
C GLN A 519 -16.33 5.51 -15.00
N TYR A 520 -15.82 6.01 -13.88
CA TYR A 520 -15.10 7.28 -13.83
C TYR A 520 -13.72 7.24 -14.50
N HIS A 521 -13.17 6.04 -14.71
CA HIS A 521 -11.88 5.81 -15.38
C HIS A 521 -12.05 5.14 -16.75
N SER A 522 -13.25 5.21 -17.34
CA SER A 522 -13.56 4.62 -18.63
C SER A 522 -13.01 5.44 -19.80
N LYS A 523 -13.02 4.84 -21.00
CA LYS A 523 -12.49 5.46 -22.22
C LYS A 523 -13.14 6.80 -22.57
N ASP A 524 -14.45 6.89 -22.34
CA ASP A 524 -15.34 8.00 -22.68
C ASP A 524 -15.55 8.99 -21.54
N VAL A 525 -14.95 8.74 -20.38
CA VAL A 525 -14.95 9.66 -19.24
C VAL A 525 -13.54 10.25 -19.15
N GLY A 526 -13.37 11.42 -19.79
CA GLY A 526 -12.08 12.10 -19.89
C GLY A 526 -11.38 12.29 -18.53
N ALA A 527 -10.04 12.40 -18.57
CA ALA A 527 -9.22 12.62 -17.38
C ALA A 527 -9.35 14.06 -16.89
N GLU A 528 -10.46 14.40 -16.25
CA GLU A 528 -10.64 15.56 -15.35
C GLU A 528 -12.12 15.68 -14.95
N THR A 529 -12.41 15.61 -13.65
CA THR A 529 -13.26 16.59 -12.92
C THR A 529 -13.13 16.33 -11.42
N GLY A 530 -12.03 16.84 -10.86
CA GLY A 530 -12.02 17.40 -9.51
C GLY A 530 -12.60 18.83 -9.49
N SER A 531 -13.43 19.19 -10.46
CA SER A 531 -14.17 20.45 -10.45
C SER A 531 -15.39 20.28 -9.54
N GLY A 532 -15.21 20.62 -8.27
CA GLY A 532 -16.34 21.12 -7.48
C GLY A 532 -17.00 22.30 -8.21
N PRO A 533 -18.24 22.65 -7.83
CA PRO A 533 -18.93 23.78 -8.45
C PRO A 533 -18.06 25.04 -8.35
N ARG A 534 -17.96 25.79 -9.45
CA ARG A 534 -17.39 27.14 -9.48
C ARG A 534 -18.15 28.08 -8.55
#